data_AF-A0A358TYS9-F1
#
_entry.id   AF-A0A358TYS9-F1
#
_cell.length_a   1.000
_cell.length_b   1.000
_cell.length_c   1.000
_cell.angle_alpha   90.00
_cell.angle_beta   90.00
_cell.angle_gamma   90.00
#
_symmetry.space_group_name_H-M   'P 1'
#
loop_
_entity.id
_entity.type
_entity.pdbx_description
1 polymer ?
#
loop_
_entity_poly.entity_id
_entity_poly.type
_entity_poly.pdbx_seq_one_letter_code
_entity_poly.pdbx_strand_id
1 'polypeptide(L)'
;MYFIFYDLNLTGSLGMLIIIMLIGSVGFILVGTFLAALTSNLRANEALLPVILFPLLMPVLLAAIEATSAVFTGLTLDQYLPWIKLILVYDLVFLIMPFLLFDYLMEVD
;
A
#
# COMPACT_ATOMS: atom_id res chain seq x y z
N MET A 1 22.57 15.17 -6.23
CA MET A 1 23.67 14.85 -7.17
C MET A 1 23.29 13.78 -8.20
N TYR A 2 22.50 12.75 -7.86
CA TYR A 2 22.10 11.68 -8.81
C TYR A 2 21.12 12.13 -9.92
N PHE A 3 20.28 13.14 -9.67
CA PHE A 3 19.27 13.64 -10.62
C PHE A 3 19.83 14.35 -11.86
N ILE A 4 21.07 14.85 -11.80
CA ILE A 4 21.67 15.67 -12.88
C ILE A 4 22.40 14.80 -13.91
N PHE A 5 22.91 13.62 -13.50
CA PHE A 5 23.71 12.75 -14.37
C PHE A 5 22.88 11.81 -15.25
N TYR A 6 21.61 11.60 -14.91
CA TYR A 6 20.84 10.50 -15.49
C TYR A 6 20.02 10.86 -16.72
N ASP A 7 20.06 12.14 -17.18
CA ASP A 7 19.23 12.65 -18.29
C ASP A 7 17.82 12.04 -18.23
N LEU A 8 17.25 12.06 -17.01
CA LEU A 8 15.91 11.55 -16.74
C LEU A 8 14.97 12.50 -17.46
N ASN A 9 14.77 12.22 -18.75
CA ASN A 9 13.59 12.60 -19.47
C ASN A 9 12.44 12.08 -18.61
N LEU A 10 11.88 12.96 -17.77
CA LEU A 10 10.61 12.76 -17.09
C LEU A 10 9.54 12.73 -18.19
N THR A 11 9.58 11.72 -19.05
CA THR A 11 8.52 11.37 -20.00
C THR A 11 7.29 10.89 -19.24
N GLY A 12 7.47 10.43 -18.00
CA GLY A 12 6.41 10.15 -17.05
C GLY A 12 5.80 11.40 -16.41
N SER A 13 4.48 11.39 -16.21
CA SER A 13 3.76 12.46 -15.51
C SER A 13 4.18 12.54 -14.04
N LEU A 14 4.79 13.66 -13.64
CA LEU A 14 5.14 13.93 -12.24
C LEU A 14 3.91 13.89 -11.33
N GLY A 15 2.75 14.33 -11.83
CA GLY A 15 1.48 14.24 -11.11
C GLY A 15 1.07 12.80 -10.83
N MET A 16 1.35 11.88 -11.76
CA MET A 16 1.05 10.46 -11.58
C MET A 16 1.92 9.81 -10.52
N LEU A 17 3.21 10.17 -10.46
CA LEU A 17 4.11 9.73 -9.40
C LEU A 17 3.62 10.15 -8.02
N ILE A 18 3.18 11.41 -7.88
CA ILE A 18 2.63 11.91 -6.61
C ILE A 18 1.37 11.12 -6.23
N ILE A 19 0.47 10.86 -7.18
CA ILE A 19 -0.73 10.05 -6.94
C ILE A 19 -0.35 8.66 -6.46
N ILE A 20 0.56 7.96 -7.15
CA ILE A 20 1.01 6.61 -6.81
C ILE A 20 1.63 6.59 -5.40
N MET A 21 2.46 7.58 -5.06
CA MET A 21 3.04 7.71 -3.72
C MET A 21 1.97 7.92 -2.64
N LEU A 22 0.98 8.78 -2.91
CA LEU A 22 -0.09 9.04 -1.96
C LEU A 22 -0.95 7.79 -1.71
N ILE A 23 -1.42 7.12 -2.78
CA ILE A 23 -2.25 5.92 -2.63
C ILE A 23 -1.45 4.78 -1.97
N GLY A 24 -0.20 4.57 -2.37
CA GLY A 24 0.65 3.54 -1.74
C GLY A 24 0.91 3.82 -0.25
N SER A 25 1.04 5.09 0.13
CA SER A 25 1.17 5.49 1.54
C SER A 25 -0.11 5.23 2.32
N VAL A 26 -1.27 5.49 1.73
CA VAL A 26 -2.57 5.19 2.35
C VAL A 26 -2.70 3.70 2.62
N GLY A 27 -2.40 2.85 1.65
CA GLY A 27 -2.42 1.39 1.85
C GLY A 27 -1.50 0.91 2.96
N PHE A 28 -0.28 1.46 3.04
CA PHE A 28 0.66 1.17 4.11
C PHE A 28 0.09 1.55 5.49
N ILE A 29 -0.50 2.74 5.60
CA ILE A 29 -1.12 3.22 6.84
C ILE A 29 -2.28 2.30 7.23
N LEU A 30 -3.18 1.96 6.30
CA LEU A 30 -4.35 1.13 6.57
C LEU A 30 -3.97 -0.26 7.10
N VAL A 31 -3.01 -0.93 6.48
CA VAL A 31 -2.51 -2.24 6.95
C VAL A 31 -1.91 -2.13 8.35
N GLY A 32 -1.05 -1.12 8.56
CA GLY A 32 -0.40 -0.90 9.85
C GLY A 32 -1.41 -0.61 10.96
N THR A 33 -2.41 0.25 10.69
CA THR A 33 -3.47 0.58 11.63
C THR A 33 -4.34 -0.64 11.95
N PHE A 34 -4.76 -1.40 10.95
CA PHE A 34 -5.56 -2.61 11.16
C PHE A 34 -4.82 -3.62 12.04
N LEU A 35 -3.55 -3.88 11.75
CA LEU A 35 -2.75 -4.82 12.51
C LEU A 35 -2.48 -4.32 13.95
N ALA A 36 -2.23 -3.03 14.13
CA ALA A 36 -2.11 -2.41 15.45
C ALA A 36 -3.40 -2.57 16.28
N ALA A 37 -4.57 -2.40 15.67
CA ALA A 37 -5.86 -2.57 16.33
C ALA A 37 -6.15 -4.04 16.70
N LEU A 38 -5.78 -5.00 15.85
CA LEU A 38 -5.91 -6.43 16.18
C LEU A 38 -4.99 -6.86 17.32
N THR A 39 -3.77 -6.32 17.36
CA THR A 39 -2.74 -6.75 18.31
C THR A 39 -2.79 -6.03 19.64
N SER A 40 -3.46 -4.88 19.75
CA SER A 40 -3.59 -4.14 21.01
C SER A 40 -4.24 -4.95 22.14
N ASN A 41 -5.02 -6.00 21.81
CA ASN A 41 -5.66 -6.89 22.78
C ASN A 41 -4.92 -8.24 22.99
N LEU A 42 -3.87 -8.53 22.24
CA LEU A 42 -3.14 -9.80 22.33
C LEU A 42 -2.04 -9.72 23.40
N ARG A 43 -2.07 -10.64 24.38
CA ARG A 43 -1.10 -10.70 25.49
C ARG A 43 0.31 -11.17 25.08
N ALA A 44 0.46 -11.78 23.90
CA ALA A 44 1.73 -12.26 23.36
C ALA A 44 2.29 -11.24 22.36
N ASN A 45 2.99 -10.26 22.90
CA ASN A 45 3.45 -9.07 22.21
C ASN A 45 4.76 -9.34 21.44
N GLU A 46 4.96 -8.58 20.36
CA GLU A 46 6.23 -8.30 19.65
C GLU A 46 6.65 -9.17 18.44
N ALA A 47 6.49 -10.50 18.42
CA ALA A 47 7.05 -11.31 17.32
C ALA A 47 6.04 -11.69 16.20
N LEU A 48 4.75 -11.79 16.49
CA LEU A 48 3.72 -12.17 15.49
C LEU A 48 3.40 -11.02 14.53
N LEU A 49 3.48 -9.78 15.04
CA LEU A 49 3.11 -8.57 14.32
C LEU A 49 4.03 -8.34 13.10
N PRO A 50 5.37 -8.38 13.22
CA PRO A 50 6.27 -8.20 12.06
C PRO A 50 6.18 -9.35 11.05
N VAL A 51 5.98 -10.58 11.53
CA VAL A 51 5.86 -11.78 10.69
C VAL A 51 4.63 -11.73 9.79
N ILE A 52 3.51 -11.17 10.30
CA ILE A 52 2.27 -11.01 9.53
C ILE A 52 2.29 -9.70 8.74
N LEU A 53 2.87 -8.63 9.29
CA LEU A 53 2.93 -7.33 8.64
C LEU A 53 3.67 -7.40 7.31
N PHE A 54 4.80 -8.09 7.25
CA PHE A 54 5.59 -8.22 6.03
C PHE A 54 4.79 -8.80 4.84
N PRO A 55 4.21 -10.01 4.92
CA PRO A 55 3.44 -10.58 3.82
C PRO A 55 2.19 -9.77 3.46
N LEU A 56 1.60 -9.03 4.41
CA LEU A 56 0.50 -8.12 4.13
C LEU A 56 0.98 -6.83 3.44
N LEU A 57 2.17 -6.32 3.75
CA LEU A 57 2.66 -5.12 3.07
C LEU A 57 3.18 -5.42 1.65
N MET A 58 3.66 -6.65 1.41
CA MET A 58 4.24 -7.03 0.12
C MET A 58 3.34 -6.73 -1.10
N PRO A 59 2.04 -7.09 -1.13
CA PRO A 59 1.15 -6.77 -2.25
C PRO A 59 1.11 -5.29 -2.62
N VAL A 60 0.90 -4.41 -1.63
CA VAL A 60 0.79 -2.97 -1.88
C VAL A 60 2.14 -2.35 -2.24
N LEU A 61 3.22 -2.81 -1.60
CA LEU A 61 4.58 -2.36 -1.90
C LEU A 61 4.99 -2.75 -3.32
N LEU A 62 4.77 -4.00 -3.73
CA LEU A 62 5.08 -4.46 -5.09
C LEU A 62 4.26 -3.69 -6.13
N ALA A 63 2.97 -3.51 -5.90
CA ALA A 63 2.13 -2.74 -6.81
C ALA A 63 2.60 -1.28 -6.94
N ALA A 64 3.01 -0.64 -5.84
CA ALA A 64 3.54 0.72 -5.85
C ALA A 64 4.90 0.81 -6.55
N ILE A 65 5.80 -0.17 -6.35
CA ILE A 65 7.10 -0.25 -7.02
C ILE A 65 6.91 -0.41 -8.53
N GLU A 66 6.04 -1.32 -8.97
CA GLU A 66 5.76 -1.57 -10.39
C GLU A 66 5.09 -0.35 -11.05
N ALA A 67 4.10 0.27 -10.39
CA ALA A 67 3.48 1.49 -10.88
C ALA A 67 4.48 2.63 -11.02
N THR A 68 5.37 2.80 -10.03
CA THR A 68 6.43 3.82 -10.05
C THR A 68 7.44 3.57 -11.17
N SER A 69 7.90 2.32 -11.31
CA SER A 69 8.81 1.89 -12.38
C SER A 69 8.23 2.15 -13.76
N ALA A 70 6.94 1.86 -13.94
CA ALA A 70 6.23 2.10 -15.19
C ALA A 70 6.15 3.59 -15.57
N VAL A 71 6.00 4.48 -14.59
CA VAL A 71 6.03 5.92 -14.86
C VAL A 71 7.43 6.39 -15.26
N PHE A 72 8.50 5.87 -14.62
CA PHE A 72 9.87 6.22 -14.97
C PHE A 72 10.33 5.66 -16.33
N THR A 73 9.77 4.55 -16.77
CA THR A 73 10.05 3.94 -18.08
C THR A 73 9.23 4.55 -19.22
N GLY A 74 8.32 5.49 -18.92
CA GLY A 74 7.49 6.15 -19.92
C GLY A 74 6.42 5.24 -20.53
N LEU A 75 6.03 4.17 -19.82
CA LEU A 75 4.96 3.29 -20.26
C LEU A 75 3.62 4.03 -20.33
N THR A 76 2.73 3.52 -21.19
CA THR A 76 1.38 4.08 -21.37
C THR A 76 0.51 3.82 -20.13
N LEU A 77 -0.50 4.67 -19.90
CA LEU A 77 -1.43 4.55 -18.76
C LEU A 77 -2.02 3.15 -18.63
N ASP A 78 -2.40 2.52 -19.75
CA ASP A 78 -3.00 1.20 -19.77
C ASP A 78 -2.09 0.11 -19.21
N GLN A 79 -0.76 0.29 -19.29
CA GLN A 79 0.21 -0.69 -18.82
C GLN A 79 0.41 -0.65 -17.31
N TYR A 80 0.22 0.50 -16.67
CA TYR A 80 0.36 0.62 -15.21
C TYR A 80 -0.96 0.83 -14.45
N LEU A 81 -2.06 1.00 -15.17
CA LEU A 81 -3.41 1.01 -14.60
C LEU A 81 -3.75 -0.26 -13.78
N PRO A 82 -3.34 -1.48 -14.17
CA PRO A 82 -3.59 -2.68 -13.35
C PRO A 82 -2.94 -2.59 -11.96
N TRP A 83 -1.73 -2.03 -11.88
CA TRP A 83 -1.02 -1.86 -10.60
C TRP A 83 -1.72 -0.84 -9.70
N ILE A 84 -2.18 0.27 -10.26
CA ILE A 84 -2.97 1.27 -9.52
C ILE A 84 -4.27 0.66 -9.02
N LYS A 85 -4.97 -0.09 -9.87
CA LYS A 85 -6.20 -0.80 -9.47
C LYS A 85 -5.93 -1.79 -8.33
N LEU A 86 -4.81 -2.50 -8.39
CA LEU A 86 -4.41 -3.41 -7.32
C LEU A 86 -4.20 -2.68 -5.99
N ILE A 87 -3.51 -1.53 -5.99
CA ILE A 87 -3.35 -0.69 -4.79
C ILE A 87 -4.73 -0.26 -4.28
N LEU A 88 -5.58 0.31 -5.14
CA LEU A 88 -6.89 0.82 -4.73
C LEU A 88 -7.83 -0.26 -4.17
N VAL A 89 -7.86 -1.44 -4.81
CA VAL A 89 -8.65 -2.57 -4.32
C VAL A 89 -8.12 -3.03 -2.97
N TYR A 90 -6.80 -3.11 -2.83
CA TYR A 90 -6.16 -3.50 -1.59
C TYR A 90 -6.45 -2.51 -0.45
N ASP A 91 -6.33 -1.22 -0.73
CA ASP A 91 -6.65 -0.14 0.22
C ASP A 91 -8.12 -0.21 0.65
N LEU A 92 -9.05 -0.41 -0.30
CA LEU A 92 -10.48 -0.55 0.03
C LEU A 92 -10.75 -1.75 0.94
N VAL A 93 -10.09 -2.88 0.70
CA VAL A 93 -10.21 -4.05 1.58
C VAL A 93 -9.77 -3.69 2.99
N PHE A 94 -8.57 -3.13 3.16
CA PHE A 94 -8.06 -2.79 4.50
C PHE A 94 -8.76 -1.60 5.16
N LEU A 95 -9.45 -0.77 4.38
CA LEU A 95 -10.32 0.28 4.89
C LEU A 95 -11.65 -0.29 5.43
N ILE A 96 -12.26 -1.24 4.71
CA ILE A 96 -13.60 -1.77 5.04
C ILE A 96 -13.53 -2.90 6.07
N MET A 97 -12.50 -3.75 6.00
CA MET A 97 -12.32 -4.91 6.89
C MET A 97 -12.43 -4.57 8.39
N PRO A 98 -11.82 -3.50 8.92
CA PRO A 98 -11.97 -3.13 10.32
C PRO A 98 -13.43 -2.89 10.73
N PHE A 99 -14.23 -2.25 9.87
CA PHE A 99 -15.65 -1.98 10.16
C PHE A 99 -16.48 -3.26 10.19
N LEU A 100 -16.21 -4.22 9.29
CA LEU A 100 -16.91 -5.50 9.27
C LEU A 100 -16.53 -6.40 10.46
N LEU A 101 -15.28 -6.33 10.90
CA LEU A 101 -14.79 -7.10 12.04
C LEU A 101 -15.16 -6.46 13.38
N PHE A 102 -15.52 -5.17 13.40
CA PHE A 102 -15.91 -4.47 14.62
C PHE A 102 -17.14 -5.09 15.27
N ASP A 103 -18.15 -5.47 14.49
CA ASP A 103 -19.35 -6.15 15.00
C ASP A 103 -18.98 -7.49 15.65
N TYR A 104 -18.12 -8.28 15.01
CA TYR A 104 -17.65 -9.56 15.56
C TYR A 104 -16.80 -9.40 16.83
N LEU A 105 -16.03 -8.31 16.93
CA LEU A 105 -15.21 -8.02 18.10
C LEU A 105 -16.02 -7.52 19.30
N MET A 106 -17.12 -6.81 19.07
CA MET A 106 -18.00 -6.31 20.13
C MET A 106 -19.09 -7.28 20.56
N GLU A 107 -19.42 -8.30 19.74
CA GLU A 107 -20.42 -9.31 20.09
C GLU A 107 -19.89 -10.38 21.05
N VAL A 108 -18.61 -10.32 21.43
CA VAL A 108 -18.01 -11.14 22.50
C VAL A 108 -18.18 -10.42 23.85
N ASP A 109 -19.42 -10.21 24.27
CA ASP A 109 -19.80 -9.79 25.64
C ASP A 109 -20.96 -10.65 26.16
#